data_AF-A0A0A2V066-F1
#
_entry.id   AF-A0A0A2V066-F1
#
_cell.length_a   1.000
_cell.length_b   1.000
_cell.length_c   1.000
_cell.angle_alpha   90.00
_cell.angle_beta   90.00
_cell.angle_gamma   90.00
#
_symmetry.space_group_name_H-M   'P 1'
#
loop_
_entity.id
_entity.type
_entity.pdbx_description
1 polymer ?
#
loop_
_entity_poly.entity_id
_entity_poly.type
_entity_poly.pdbx_seq_one_letter_code
_entity_poly.pdbx_strand_id
1 'polypeptide(L)'
;MKLLKILLPLFAVLLVACQNVEYYTFDNKEEAEQKIGEFKTPVMPRGYTINKITYKNDGFTHPITKVFYERGSHSISFMIASSRFDQDPSKKIKIDGMTDTVWITKDKEYILKWRKTNKQSYKYLFTKNIDDKEWFVSVAKNF
;
A
#
# COMPACT_ATOMS: atom_id res chain seq x y z
N MET A 1 -27.08 36.22 50.55
CA MET A 1 -26.69 34.92 49.94
C MET A 1 -26.87 34.99 48.42
N LYS A 2 -25.78 35.13 47.66
CA LYS A 2 -25.74 34.85 46.22
C LYS A 2 -24.49 34.03 45.99
N LEU A 3 -24.65 32.72 45.87
CA LEU A 3 -23.56 31.78 45.63
C LEU A 3 -23.09 31.92 44.18
N LEU A 4 -21.82 32.25 44.04
CA LEU A 4 -21.05 32.24 42.81
C LEU A 4 -21.08 30.81 42.23
N LYS A 5 -21.69 30.63 41.05
CA LYS A 5 -21.62 29.36 40.30
C LYS A 5 -20.23 29.27 39.66
N ILE A 6 -19.27 28.72 40.39
CA ILE A 6 -17.92 28.48 39.91
C ILE A 6 -17.96 27.26 38.98
N LEU A 7 -17.62 27.56 37.72
CA LEU A 7 -16.96 26.75 36.71
C LEU A 7 -17.05 25.22 36.86
N LEU A 8 -17.72 24.60 35.88
CA LEU A 8 -17.34 23.30 35.35
C LEU A 8 -15.81 23.27 35.11
N PRO A 9 -15.07 22.27 35.61
CA PRO A 9 -14.22 21.51 34.73
C PRO A 9 -15.07 20.31 34.35
N LEU A 10 -15.74 20.44 33.21
CA LEU A 10 -15.91 19.30 32.34
C LEU A 10 -14.47 18.81 32.17
N PHE A 11 -14.10 17.77 32.93
CA PHE A 11 -12.94 16.95 32.63
C PHE A 11 -13.28 16.34 31.27
N ALA A 12 -13.12 17.17 30.23
CA ALA A 12 -12.83 16.73 28.90
C ALA A 12 -11.54 15.95 29.09
N VAL A 13 -11.70 14.68 29.42
CA VAL A 13 -10.71 13.66 29.12
C VAL A 13 -10.60 13.74 27.61
N LEU A 14 -9.78 14.69 27.16
CA LEU A 14 -9.07 14.64 25.91
C LEU A 14 -8.29 13.34 26.01
N LEU A 15 -8.94 12.24 25.64
CA LEU A 15 -8.30 11.09 25.05
C LEU A 15 -7.63 11.66 23.79
N VAL A 16 -6.48 12.32 23.99
CA VAL A 16 -5.44 12.38 22.97
C VAL A 16 -5.06 10.93 22.82
N ALA A 17 -5.79 10.21 21.97
CA ALA A 17 -5.34 8.95 21.47
C ALA A 17 -3.95 9.25 20.90
N CYS A 18 -2.90 8.82 21.58
CA CYS A 18 -1.57 8.76 21.00
C CYS A 18 -1.74 7.94 19.73
N GLN A 19 -1.83 8.62 18.60
CA GLN A 19 -1.85 7.98 17.31
C GLN A 19 -0.44 7.44 17.14
N ASN A 20 -0.27 6.15 17.44
CA ASN A 20 0.97 5.44 17.22
C ASN A 20 1.12 5.24 15.71
N VAL A 21 1.49 6.33 15.04
CA VAL A 21 1.88 6.29 13.63
C VAL A 21 3.21 5.58 13.57
N GLU A 22 3.22 4.42 12.95
CA GLU A 22 4.42 3.61 12.77
C GLU A 22 4.93 3.77 11.35
N TYR A 23 6.23 4.03 11.24
CA TYR A 23 6.95 4.05 9.98
C TYR A 23 8.22 3.23 10.12
N TYR A 24 8.38 2.22 9.26
CA TYR A 24 9.56 1.38 9.23
C TYR A 24 10.11 1.27 7.81
N THR A 25 11.42 1.12 7.71
CA THR A 25 12.12 0.74 6.48
C THR A 25 13.01 -0.45 6.80
N PHE A 26 12.98 -1.46 5.95
CA PHE A 26 13.73 -2.71 6.09
C PHE A 26 14.51 -2.98 4.81
N ASP A 27 15.67 -3.61 4.94
CA ASP A 27 16.52 -3.96 3.79
C ASP A 27 16.10 -5.31 3.17
N ASN A 28 15.47 -6.18 3.95
CA ASN A 28 15.09 -7.51 3.52
C ASN A 28 13.71 -7.93 4.05
N LYS A 29 13.18 -9.01 3.46
CA LYS A 29 11.83 -9.51 3.76
C LYS A 29 11.73 -10.17 5.12
N GLU A 30 12.76 -10.91 5.53
CA GLU A 30 12.76 -11.64 6.80
C GLU A 30 12.63 -10.68 7.99
N GLU A 31 13.44 -9.61 8.01
CA GLU A 31 13.37 -8.57 9.04
C GLU A 31 12.00 -7.87 9.05
N ALA A 32 11.47 -7.57 7.86
CA ALA A 32 10.15 -6.97 7.74
C ALA A 32 9.08 -7.91 8.34
N GLU A 33 9.06 -9.19 7.96
CA GLU A 33 8.04 -10.14 8.44
C GLU A 33 8.15 -10.42 9.94
N GLN A 34 9.35 -10.40 10.51
CA GLN A 34 9.56 -10.47 11.96
C GLN A 34 8.94 -9.27 12.69
N LYS A 35 8.96 -8.08 12.09
CA LYS A 35 8.48 -6.84 12.73
C LYS A 35 7.00 -6.56 12.48
N ILE A 36 6.52 -6.76 11.25
CA ILE A 36 5.18 -6.33 10.81
C ILE A 36 4.25 -7.51 10.44
N GLY A 37 4.72 -8.74 10.58
CA GLY A 37 3.99 -9.96 10.20
C GLY A 37 4.17 -10.34 8.73
N GLU A 38 3.82 -11.59 8.40
CA GLU A 38 3.97 -12.16 7.06
C GLU A 38 3.18 -11.41 5.99
N PHE A 39 3.76 -11.27 4.81
CA PHE A 39 3.07 -10.71 3.66
C PHE A 39 3.47 -11.36 2.33
N LYS A 40 2.49 -11.50 1.45
CA LYS A 40 2.71 -12.05 0.11
C LYS A 40 3.34 -11.00 -0.81
N THR A 41 4.31 -11.46 -1.60
CA THR A 41 5.00 -10.67 -2.62
C THR A 41 4.93 -11.40 -3.96
N PRO A 42 4.90 -10.69 -5.09
CA PRO A 42 4.89 -11.33 -6.39
C PRO A 42 6.22 -12.07 -6.67
N VAL A 43 6.15 -13.10 -7.50
CA VAL A 43 7.35 -13.73 -8.06
C VAL A 43 7.93 -12.80 -9.11
N MET A 44 9.10 -12.23 -8.83
CA MET A 44 9.77 -11.27 -9.72
C MET A 44 10.47 -11.98 -10.89
N PRO A 45 10.67 -11.29 -12.04
CA PRO A 45 11.52 -11.79 -13.11
C PRO A 45 12.95 -12.00 -12.62
N ARG A 46 13.71 -12.84 -13.34
CA ARG A 46 15.11 -13.12 -12.99
C ARG A 46 15.95 -11.84 -12.94
N GLY A 47 16.79 -11.76 -11.91
CA GLY A 47 17.76 -10.68 -11.70
C GLY A 47 17.23 -9.49 -10.91
N TYR A 48 15.95 -9.48 -10.53
CA TYR A 48 15.45 -8.49 -9.57
C TYR A 48 15.81 -8.88 -8.14
N THR A 49 16.23 -7.89 -7.36
CA THR A 49 16.44 -8.01 -5.91
C THR A 49 15.57 -7.00 -5.18
N ILE A 50 15.25 -7.29 -3.92
CA ILE A 50 14.63 -6.29 -3.04
C ILE A 50 15.71 -5.27 -2.69
N ASN A 51 15.45 -3.99 -2.97
CA ASN A 51 16.29 -2.88 -2.52
C ASN A 51 15.87 -2.43 -1.11
N LYS A 52 14.56 -2.28 -0.88
CA LYS A 52 14.00 -1.95 0.43
C LYS A 52 12.53 -2.30 0.54
N ILE A 53 12.03 -2.33 1.77
CA ILE A 53 10.62 -2.48 2.12
C ILE A 53 10.24 -1.34 3.06
N THR A 54 9.15 -0.64 2.78
CA THR A 54 8.62 0.40 3.67
C THR A 54 7.26 -0.02 4.21
N TYR A 55 7.03 0.28 5.48
CA TYR A 55 5.76 0.08 6.15
C TYR A 55 5.25 1.40 6.73
N LYS A 56 3.95 1.65 6.59
CA LYS A 56 3.26 2.76 7.25
C LYS A 56 1.95 2.27 7.84
N ASN A 57 1.75 2.47 9.14
CA ASN A 57 0.47 2.30 9.81
C ASN A 57 0.12 3.59 10.53
N ASP A 58 -0.98 4.23 10.14
CA ASP A 58 -1.46 5.46 10.76
C ASP A 58 -2.43 5.21 11.92
N GLY A 59 -2.77 3.94 12.20
CA GLY A 59 -3.72 3.56 13.24
C GLY A 59 -5.20 3.74 12.84
N PHE A 60 -5.50 4.22 11.63
CA PHE A 60 -6.86 4.46 11.14
C PHE A 60 -7.19 3.67 9.89
N THR A 61 -6.24 3.60 8.96
CA THR A 61 -6.39 2.91 7.69
C THR A 61 -5.65 1.58 7.71
N HIS A 62 -5.92 0.72 6.71
CA HIS A 62 -5.13 -0.50 6.59
C HIS A 62 -3.66 -0.13 6.37
N PRO A 63 -2.72 -0.84 7.04
CA PRO A 63 -1.31 -0.59 6.85
C PRO A 63 -0.89 -0.67 5.38
N ILE A 64 0.12 0.13 5.05
CA ILE A 64 0.70 0.20 3.72
C ILE A 64 2.06 -0.46 3.77
N THR A 65 2.20 -1.57 3.05
CA THR A 65 3.48 -2.23 2.82
C THR A 65 3.87 -2.02 1.37
N LYS A 66 5.06 -1.46 1.11
CA LYS A 66 5.61 -1.27 -0.24
C LYS A 66 6.99 -1.90 -0.34
N VAL A 67 7.18 -2.77 -1.33
CA VAL A 67 8.44 -3.44 -1.64
C VAL A 67 9.01 -2.83 -2.92
N PHE A 68 10.28 -2.47 -2.88
CA PHE A 68 11.00 -1.89 -4.00
C PHE A 68 11.96 -2.92 -4.58
N TYR A 69 11.83 -3.22 -5.86
CA TYR A 69 12.67 -4.17 -6.58
C TYR A 69 13.51 -3.45 -7.64
N GLU A 70 14.75 -3.89 -7.80
CA GLU A 70 15.68 -3.32 -8.77
C GLU A 70 16.43 -4.39 -9.56
N ARG A 71 16.71 -4.09 -10.82
CA ARG A 71 17.57 -4.86 -11.73
C ARG A 71 18.33 -3.89 -12.63
N GLY A 72 19.57 -3.56 -12.24
CA GLY A 72 20.34 -2.50 -12.91
C GLY A 72 19.61 -1.16 -12.79
N SER A 73 19.40 -0.46 -13.91
CA SER A 73 18.63 0.80 -13.94
C SER A 73 17.11 0.61 -13.93
N HIS A 74 16.62 -0.63 -13.92
CA HIS A 74 15.20 -0.92 -13.99
C HIS A 74 14.60 -1.14 -12.59
N SER A 75 13.50 -0.46 -12.29
CA SER A 75 12.84 -0.51 -10.97
C SER A 75 11.37 -0.86 -11.10
N ILE A 76 10.90 -1.79 -10.26
CA ILE A 76 9.49 -2.11 -10.09
C ILE A 76 9.17 -1.99 -8.61
N SER A 77 8.00 -1.46 -8.25
CA SER A 77 7.52 -1.53 -6.86
C SER A 77 6.23 -2.33 -6.76
N PHE A 78 6.06 -3.04 -5.66
CA PHE A 78 4.82 -3.70 -5.27
C PHE A 78 4.27 -3.05 -4.00
N MET A 79 2.98 -2.81 -3.90
CA MET A 79 2.37 -2.24 -2.70
C MET A 79 1.06 -2.94 -2.35
N ILE A 80 0.79 -3.07 -1.05
CA ILE A 80 -0.50 -3.48 -0.48
C ILE A 80 -1.05 -2.28 0.29
N ALA A 81 -2.28 -1.86 0.00
CA ALA A 81 -2.94 -0.74 0.68
C ALA A 81 -4.48 -0.82 0.58
N SER A 82 -5.19 -0.12 1.47
CA SER A 82 -6.66 -0.04 1.52
C SER A 82 -7.30 0.49 0.22
N SER A 83 -6.92 1.69 -0.21
CA SER A 83 -7.26 2.30 -1.50
C SER A 83 -6.36 3.51 -1.74
N ARG A 84 -5.80 3.62 -2.94
CA ARG A 84 -4.88 4.68 -3.36
C ARG A 84 -5.12 4.98 -4.83
N PHE A 85 -4.92 6.24 -5.20
CA PHE A 85 -5.00 6.73 -6.59
C PHE A 85 -6.40 6.59 -7.22
N ASP A 86 -7.45 6.56 -6.40
CA ASP A 86 -8.84 6.42 -6.88
C ASP A 86 -9.33 7.64 -7.66
N GLN A 87 -8.67 8.77 -7.45
CA GLN A 87 -8.95 10.05 -8.10
C GLN A 87 -8.08 10.27 -9.35
N ASP A 88 -7.05 9.44 -9.57
CA ASP A 88 -6.16 9.57 -10.71
C ASP A 88 -6.82 9.01 -11.99
N PRO A 89 -6.49 9.53 -13.19
CA PRO A 89 -6.99 9.00 -14.45
C PRO A 89 -6.71 7.51 -14.58
N SER A 90 -7.76 6.74 -14.80
CA SER A 90 -7.68 5.29 -14.84
C SER A 90 -8.48 4.66 -15.97
N LYS A 91 -8.00 3.51 -16.44
CA LYS A 91 -8.64 2.67 -17.44
C LYS A 91 -8.92 1.30 -16.84
N LYS A 92 -10.20 0.93 -16.72
CA LYS A 92 -10.60 -0.42 -16.32
C LYS A 92 -10.10 -1.45 -17.33
N ILE A 93 -9.61 -2.56 -16.80
CA ILE A 93 -9.27 -3.74 -17.60
C ILE A 93 -10.02 -4.95 -17.06
N LYS A 94 -10.40 -5.86 -17.96
CA LYS A 94 -11.01 -7.13 -17.58
C LYS A 94 -9.93 -8.20 -17.51
N ILE A 95 -9.85 -8.83 -16.35
CA ILE A 95 -9.07 -10.05 -16.11
C ILE A 95 -10.05 -11.06 -15.51
N ASP A 96 -10.14 -12.25 -16.09
CA ASP A 96 -11.05 -13.29 -15.59
C ASP A 96 -10.75 -13.61 -14.12
N GLY A 97 -11.80 -13.68 -13.31
CA GLY A 97 -11.69 -13.94 -11.87
C GLY A 97 -11.28 -12.72 -11.02
N MET A 98 -11.25 -11.51 -11.58
CA MET A 98 -10.99 -10.27 -10.84
C MET A 98 -12.16 -9.29 -10.86
N THR A 99 -12.40 -8.67 -9.71
CA THR A 99 -13.51 -7.72 -9.55
C THR A 99 -13.11 -6.29 -9.89
N ASP A 100 -11.86 -5.92 -9.62
CA ASP A 100 -11.44 -4.53 -9.67
C ASP A 100 -10.00 -4.48 -10.13
N THR A 101 -9.80 -4.16 -11.41
CA THR A 101 -8.49 -4.10 -12.05
C THR A 101 -8.43 -2.88 -12.96
N VAL A 102 -7.50 -1.99 -12.68
CA VAL A 102 -7.37 -0.72 -13.39
C VAL A 102 -5.91 -0.40 -13.69
N TRP A 103 -5.69 0.13 -14.88
CA TRP A 103 -4.46 0.86 -15.20
C TRP A 103 -4.62 2.31 -14.78
N ILE A 104 -3.68 2.81 -13.99
CA ILE A 104 -3.55 4.23 -13.65
C ILE A 104 -2.25 4.73 -14.29
N THR A 105 -2.27 5.94 -14.82
CA THR A 105 -1.07 6.62 -15.32
C THR A 105 -0.86 7.89 -14.52
N LYS A 106 0.28 8.00 -13.85
CA LYS A 106 0.61 9.13 -12.98
C LYS A 106 2.09 9.42 -13.06
N ASP A 107 2.49 10.69 -13.26
CA ASP A 107 3.89 11.12 -13.21
C ASP A 107 4.86 10.28 -14.07
N LYS A 108 4.40 9.85 -15.25
CA LYS A 108 5.11 8.94 -16.19
C LYS A 108 5.30 7.51 -15.67
N GLU A 109 4.63 7.11 -14.60
CA GLU A 109 4.54 5.75 -14.11
C GLU A 109 3.24 5.07 -14.59
N TYR A 110 3.36 3.79 -14.90
CA TYR A 110 2.24 2.89 -15.12
C TYR A 110 1.98 2.10 -13.86
N ILE A 111 0.74 2.15 -13.38
CA ILE A 111 0.34 1.52 -12.13
C ILE A 111 -0.79 0.54 -12.43
N LEU A 112 -0.56 -0.75 -12.18
CA LEU A 112 -1.63 -1.73 -12.15
C LEU A 112 -2.17 -1.83 -10.73
N LYS A 113 -3.43 -1.46 -10.53
CA LYS A 113 -4.13 -1.61 -9.26
C LYS A 113 -5.15 -2.73 -9.37
N TRP A 114 -5.13 -3.69 -8.44
CA TRP A 114 -6.11 -4.78 -8.46
C TRP A 114 -6.51 -5.34 -7.08
N ARG A 115 -7.68 -5.97 -7.01
CA ARG A 115 -8.12 -6.85 -5.91
C ARG A 115 -9.09 -7.92 -6.43
N LYS A 116 -9.09 -9.10 -5.79
CA LYS A 116 -10.02 -10.18 -6.12
C LYS A 116 -11.43 -9.91 -5.58
N THR A 117 -11.52 -9.45 -4.34
CA THR A 117 -12.81 -9.14 -3.67
C THR A 117 -12.74 -7.78 -2.97
N ASN A 118 -13.90 -7.18 -2.70
CA ASN A 118 -14.01 -5.89 -2.01
C ASN A 118 -13.56 -5.93 -0.54
N LYS A 119 -13.44 -7.12 0.06
CA LYS A 119 -12.96 -7.33 1.44
C LYS A 119 -11.42 -7.34 1.55
N GLN A 120 -10.71 -7.38 0.43
CA GLN A 120 -9.25 -7.41 0.42
C GLN A 120 -8.66 -6.03 0.14
N SER A 121 -7.50 -5.75 0.74
CA SER A 121 -6.64 -4.64 0.32
C SER A 121 -6.31 -4.75 -1.16
N TYR A 122 -6.20 -3.60 -1.83
CA TYR A 122 -5.65 -3.55 -3.18
C TYR A 122 -4.16 -3.88 -3.16
N LYS A 123 -3.75 -4.43 -4.29
CA LYS A 123 -2.38 -4.63 -4.67
C LYS A 123 -2.07 -3.66 -5.80
N TYR A 124 -0.85 -3.18 -5.83
CA TYR A 124 -0.37 -2.24 -6.81
C TYR A 124 0.99 -2.70 -7.32
N LEU A 125 1.20 -2.60 -8.62
CA LEU A 125 2.51 -2.70 -9.24
C LEU A 125 2.81 -1.38 -9.96
N PHE A 126 4.02 -0.88 -9.79
CA PHE A 126 4.49 0.39 -10.33
C PHE A 126 5.71 0.15 -11.22
N THR A 127 5.74 0.79 -12.38
CA THR A 127 6.88 0.79 -13.29
C THR A 127 6.90 2.08 -14.10
N LYS A 128 8.08 2.47 -14.59
CA LYS A 128 8.23 3.50 -15.63
C LYS A 128 8.37 2.89 -17.04
N ASN A 129 8.53 1.58 -17.13
CA ASN A 129 8.69 0.86 -18.37
C ASN A 129 7.35 0.29 -18.84
N ILE A 130 6.97 0.59 -20.07
CA ILE A 130 5.71 0.12 -20.65
C ILE A 130 5.72 -1.40 -20.91
N ASP A 131 6.90 -1.99 -21.11
CA ASP A 131 7.05 -3.42 -21.44
C ASP A 131 6.70 -4.33 -20.26
N ASP A 132 6.74 -3.81 -19.03
CA ASP A 132 6.36 -4.57 -17.83
C ASP A 132 4.85 -4.80 -17.72
N LYS A 133 4.03 -4.10 -18.51
CA LYS A 133 2.57 -4.11 -18.33
C LYS A 133 1.96 -5.50 -18.54
N GLU A 134 2.50 -6.28 -19.48
CA GLU A 134 2.04 -7.66 -19.71
C GLU A 134 2.39 -8.57 -18.52
N TRP A 135 3.61 -8.42 -18.00
CA TRP A 135 4.04 -9.13 -16.80
C TRP A 135 3.19 -8.75 -15.58
N PHE A 136 2.81 -7.48 -15.40
CA PHE A 136 1.93 -7.04 -14.32
C PHE A 136 0.58 -7.74 -14.35
N VAL A 137 -0.01 -7.87 -15.55
CA VAL A 137 -1.28 -8.59 -15.75
C VAL A 137 -1.12 -10.08 -15.39
N SER A 138 0.00 -10.69 -15.76
CA SER A 138 0.31 -12.07 -15.38
C SER A 138 0.46 -12.24 -13.86
N VAL A 139 1.16 -11.31 -13.20
CA VAL A 139 1.27 -11.31 -11.73
C VAL A 139 -0.09 -11.22 -11.08
N ALA A 140 -0.92 -10.26 -11.51
CA ALA A 140 -2.24 -10.10 -10.94
C ALA A 140 -3.02 -11.43 -11.02
N LYS A 141 -3.07 -12.06 -12.21
CA LYS A 141 -3.80 -13.32 -12.44
C LYS A 141 -3.41 -14.43 -11.48
N ASN A 142 -2.13 -14.52 -11.13
CA ASN A 142 -1.56 -15.62 -10.36
C ASN A 142 -1.33 -15.31 -8.87
N PHE A 143 -1.66 -14.11 -8.40
CA PHE A 143 -1.48 -13.67 -7.01
C PHE A 143 -2.65 -14.11 -6.12
#